data_AF-A0A2D4L6Z6-F1
#
_entry.id   AF-A0A2D4L6Z6-F1
#
_cell.length_a   1.000
_cell.length_b   1.000
_cell.length_c   1.000
_cell.angle_alpha   90.00
_cell.angle_beta   90.00
_cell.angle_gamma   90.00
#
_symmetry.space_group_name_H-M   'P 1'
#
loop_
_entity.id
_entity.type
_entity.pdbx_description
1 polymer ?
#
loop_
_entity_poly.entity_id
_entity_poly.type
_entity_poly.pdbx_seq_one_letter_code
_entity_poly.pdbx_strand_id
1 'polypeptide(L)'
;MEEDLKNLPASLKHLDLSANLFDCSCDRAHFLRWVKNSSALLRNVQNMVCYSPLALKNVQVMDFVLASCKIKTTTVAVSVTVVLVLIVILILCYKYYFYLYYIM
;
A
#
# COMPACT_ATOMS: atom_id res chain seq x y z
N MET A 1 -2.81 -9.93 -11.00
CA MET A 1 -1.85 -10.74 -10.21
C MET A 1 -2.51 -11.21 -8.91
N GLU A 2 -3.73 -11.76 -9.01
CA GLU A 2 -4.50 -12.29 -7.88
C GLU A 2 -4.79 -13.80 -8.07
N GLU A 3 -4.31 -14.37 -9.18
CA GLU A 3 -4.65 -15.72 -9.62
C GLU A 3 -3.62 -16.77 -9.19
N ASP A 4 -2.34 -16.42 -9.07
CA ASP A 4 -1.29 -17.41 -8.90
C ASP A 4 -1.41 -18.20 -7.58
N LEU A 5 -1.85 -17.55 -6.51
CA LEU A 5 -2.05 -18.19 -5.19
C LEU A 5 -3.42 -18.85 -5.01
N LYS A 6 -4.33 -18.76 -5.99
CA LYS A 6 -5.61 -19.51 -5.96
C LYS A 6 -5.49 -20.89 -6.59
N ASN A 7 -4.39 -21.16 -7.29
CA ASN A 7 -4.17 -22.39 -8.06
C ASN A 7 -3.42 -23.48 -7.28
N LEU A 8 -3.29 -23.37 -5.96
CA LEU A 8 -2.68 -24.43 -5.15
C LEU A 8 -3.58 -25.67 -5.11
N PRO A 9 -3.02 -26.89 -5.19
CA PRO A 9 -3.80 -28.12 -5.10
C PRO A 9 -4.59 -28.21 -3.80
N ALA A 10 -5.87 -28.59 -3.86
CA ALA A 10 -6.72 -28.75 -2.68
C ALA A 10 -6.22 -29.86 -1.71
N SER A 11 -5.42 -30.80 -2.22
CA SER A 11 -4.80 -31.87 -1.43
C SER A 11 -3.51 -31.44 -0.70
N LEU A 12 -3.06 -30.20 -0.89
CA LEU A 12 -1.83 -29.70 -0.30
C LEU A 12 -1.99 -29.54 1.22
N LYS A 13 -1.18 -30.28 1.99
CA LYS A 13 -1.22 -30.25 3.47
C LYS A 13 -0.16 -29.36 4.09
N HIS A 14 1.01 -29.29 3.45
CA HIS A 14 2.17 -28.57 3.95
C HIS A 14 2.84 -27.81 2.82
N LEU A 15 3.24 -26.57 3.11
CA LEU A 15 3.98 -25.72 2.21
C LEU A 15 5.09 -25.02 2.99
N ASP A 16 6.33 -25.22 2.58
CA ASP A 16 7.48 -24.52 3.14
C ASP A 16 7.94 -23.44 2.17
N LEU A 17 7.88 -22.18 2.62
CA LEU A 17 8.37 -21.01 1.88
C LEU A 17 9.57 -20.36 2.56
N SER A 18 10.16 -21.00 3.57
CA SER A 18 11.32 -20.46 4.28
C SER A 18 12.52 -20.22 3.35
N ALA A 19 13.45 -19.36 3.79
CA ALA A 19 14.65 -18.98 3.02
C ALA A 19 14.39 -18.28 1.66
N ASN A 20 13.19 -17.75 1.43
CA ASN A 20 12.90 -16.88 0.30
C ASN A 20 13.14 -15.39 0.64
N LEU A 21 13.43 -14.59 -0.39
CA LEU A 21 13.59 -13.15 -0.28
C LEU A 21 12.21 -12.47 -0.34
N PHE A 22 11.57 -12.31 0.81
CA PHE A 22 10.23 -11.72 0.86
C PHE A 22 10.26 -10.20 0.67
N ASP A 23 9.42 -9.73 -0.24
CA ASP A 23 9.10 -8.31 -0.36
C ASP A 23 7.85 -7.99 0.47
N CYS A 24 8.07 -7.29 1.58
CA CYS A 24 7.07 -6.81 2.52
C CYS A 24 6.63 -5.37 2.22
N SER A 25 6.71 -4.95 0.96
CA SER A 25 6.11 -3.71 0.48
C SER A 25 4.60 -3.83 0.32
N CYS A 26 3.92 -2.69 0.21
CA CYS A 26 2.48 -2.67 -0.05
C CYS A 26 2.09 -3.20 -1.43
N ASP A 27 3.03 -3.29 -2.37
CA ASP A 27 2.82 -3.88 -3.69
C ASP A 27 2.56 -5.40 -3.59
N ARG A 28 3.03 -6.04 -2.52
CA ARG A 28 2.81 -7.47 -2.22
C ARG A 28 1.74 -7.71 -1.14
N ALA A 29 0.92 -6.71 -0.82
CA ALA A 29 -0.08 -6.83 0.25
C ALA A 29 -1.04 -8.03 0.09
N HIS A 30 -1.37 -8.43 -1.14
CA HIS A 30 -2.19 -9.63 -1.38
C HIS A 30 -1.49 -10.92 -0.92
N PHE A 31 -0.22 -11.09 -1.28
CA PHE A 31 0.58 -12.23 -0.84
C PHE A 31 0.72 -12.25 0.69
N LEU A 32 1.05 -11.11 1.29
CA LEU A 32 1.19 -10.99 2.75
C LEU A 32 -0.12 -11.30 3.49
N ARG A 33 -1.27 -10.92 2.92
CA ARG A 33 -2.59 -11.31 3.44
C ARG A 33 -2.83 -12.81 3.34
N TRP A 34 -2.50 -13.39 2.19
CA TRP A 34 -2.64 -14.83 1.97
C TRP A 34 -1.79 -15.63 2.95
N VAL A 35 -0.53 -15.22 3.19
CA VAL A 35 0.35 -15.87 4.17
C VAL A 35 -0.29 -15.93 5.55
N LYS A 36 -0.90 -14.83 6.02
CA LYS A 36 -1.61 -14.80 7.30
C LYS A 36 -2.83 -15.73 7.32
N ASN A 37 -3.63 -15.72 6.26
CA ASN A 37 -4.84 -16.52 6.16
C ASN A 37 -4.55 -18.02 6.01
N SER A 38 -3.38 -18.37 5.46
CA SER A 38 -2.95 -19.75 5.19
C SER A 38 -1.90 -20.24 6.19
N SER A 39 -1.83 -19.64 7.39
CA SER A 39 -0.83 -19.99 8.40
C SER A 39 -0.81 -21.47 8.80
N ALA A 40 -1.96 -22.15 8.80
CA ALA A 40 -2.07 -23.58 9.09
C ALA A 40 -1.44 -24.49 8.01
N LEU A 41 -1.33 -24.01 6.78
CA LEU A 41 -0.68 -24.71 5.65
C LEU A 41 0.84 -24.58 5.71
N LEU A 42 1.33 -23.46 6.26
CA LEU A 42 2.74 -23.07 6.17
C LEU A 42 3.61 -23.79 7.20
N ARG A 43 4.83 -24.15 6.78
CA ARG A 43 5.89 -24.71 7.62
C ARG A 43 7.05 -23.73 7.73
N ASN A 44 7.82 -23.86 8.81
CA ASN A 44 9.00 -23.04 9.09
C ASN A 44 8.74 -21.52 9.02
N VAL A 45 7.57 -21.10 9.49
CA VAL A 45 7.11 -19.71 9.46
C VAL A 45 8.07 -18.76 10.19
N GLN A 46 8.72 -19.24 11.25
CA GLN A 46 9.75 -18.50 11.98
C GLN A 46 10.96 -18.09 11.12
N ASN A 47 11.21 -18.81 10.02
CA ASN A 47 12.29 -18.52 9.07
C ASN A 47 11.80 -17.71 7.85
N MET A 48 10.54 -17.26 7.85
CA MET A 48 9.99 -16.39 6.84
C MET A 48 10.13 -14.93 7.30
N VAL A 49 11.23 -14.30 6.87
CA VAL A 49 11.57 -12.92 7.24
C VAL A 49 11.61 -12.00 6.02
N CYS A 50 11.18 -10.76 6.21
CA CYS A 50 11.21 -9.72 5.19
C CYS A 50 12.65 -9.41 4.76
N TYR A 51 12.86 -9.37 3.44
CA TYR A 51 14.11 -8.92 2.82
C TYR A 51 14.03 -7.46 2.37
N SER A 52 12.91 -7.07 1.75
CA SER A 52 12.60 -5.68 1.37
C SER A 52 11.26 -5.22 1.95
N PRO A 53 11.01 -3.90 2.08
CA PRO A 53 11.99 -2.81 2.00
C PRO A 53 12.98 -2.83 3.18
N LEU A 54 14.09 -2.09 3.07
CA LEU A 54 15.16 -2.07 4.08
C LEU A 54 14.66 -1.78 5.50
N ALA A 55 13.65 -0.90 5.64
CA ALA A 55 13.03 -0.54 6.90
C ALA A 55 12.33 -1.72 7.63
N LEU A 56 11.99 -2.78 6.89
CA LEU A 56 11.33 -3.97 7.40
C LEU A 56 12.24 -5.20 7.34
N LYS A 57 13.53 -5.03 7.02
CA LYS A 57 14.46 -6.15 6.91
C LYS A 57 14.52 -6.93 8.23
N ASN A 58 14.48 -8.26 8.11
CA ASN A 58 14.48 -9.23 9.23
C ASN A 58 13.21 -9.22 10.12
N VAL A 59 12.19 -8.43 9.80
CA VAL A 59 10.87 -8.54 10.46
C VAL A 59 10.19 -9.82 9.98
N GLN A 60 9.47 -10.54 10.84
CA GLN A 60 8.72 -11.70 10.40
C GLN A 60 7.62 -11.30 9.42
N VAL A 61 7.43 -12.09 8.37
CA VAL A 61 6.37 -11.85 7.38
C VAL A 61 4.98 -11.86 8.04
N MET A 62 4.80 -12.68 9.09
CA MET A 62 3.56 -12.74 9.87
C MET A 62 3.26 -11.47 10.68
N ASP A 63 4.30 -10.74 11.07
CA ASP A 63 4.18 -9.53 11.89
C ASP A 63 3.87 -8.29 11.05
N PHE A 64 3.95 -8.40 9.71
CA PHE A 64 3.66 -7.28 8.82
C PHE A 64 2.23 -6.75 8.98
N VAL A 65 2.07 -5.45 9.20
CA VAL A 65 0.75 -4.83 9.42
C VAL A 65 0.21 -4.28 8.11
N LEU A 66 -0.79 -4.96 7.52
CA LEU A 66 -1.44 -4.51 6.28
C LEU A 66 -2.18 -3.16 6.41
N ALA A 67 -2.55 -2.76 7.63
CA ALA A 67 -3.22 -1.47 7.86
C ALA A 67 -2.35 -0.28 7.41
N SER A 68 -1.02 -0.43 7.44
CA SER A 68 -0.05 0.55 6.95
C SER A 68 -0.14 0.80 5.45
N CYS A 69 -0.70 -0.15 4.68
CA CYS A 69 -0.85 -0.04 3.23
C CYS A 69 -2.14 0.64 2.78
N LYS A 70 -3.04 0.98 3.71
CA LYS A 70 -4.23 1.76 3.35
C LYS A 70 -3.78 3.19 3.05
N ILE A 71 -3.78 3.54 1.76
CA ILE A 71 -3.80 4.95 1.35
C ILE A 71 -5.01 5.58 2.03
N LYS A 72 -4.77 6.56 2.88
CA LYS A 72 -5.85 7.28 3.56
C LYS A 72 -6.58 8.10 2.50
N THR A 73 -7.71 7.58 2.02
CA THR A 73 -8.59 8.25 1.05
C THR A 73 -8.95 9.66 1.50
N THR A 74 -9.03 9.87 2.82
CA THR A 74 -9.20 11.18 3.46
C THR A 74 -8.02 12.12 3.20
N THR A 75 -6.78 11.66 3.31
CA THR A 75 -5.59 12.47 3.04
C THR A 75 -5.52 12.88 1.57
N VAL A 76 -5.82 11.95 0.65
CA VAL A 76 -5.88 12.25 -0.78
C VAL A 76 -7.00 13.26 -1.07
N ALA A 77 -8.21 13.02 -0.57
CA ALA A 77 -9.34 13.93 -0.76
C ALA A 77 -9.03 15.35 -0.25
N VAL A 78 -8.48 15.48 0.97
CA VAL A 78 -8.09 16.78 1.54
C VAL A 78 -7.05 17.48 0.66
N SER A 79 -6.02 16.76 0.19
CA SER A 79 -4.99 17.35 -0.67
C SER A 79 -5.57 17.89 -1.98
N VAL A 80 -6.46 17.15 -2.63
CA VAL A 80 -7.13 17.57 -3.88
C VAL A 80 -8.03 18.78 -3.63
N THR A 81 -8.79 18.79 -2.54
CA THR A 81 -9.65 19.93 -2.19
C THR A 81 -8.84 21.20 -1.93
N VAL A 82 -7.73 21.12 -1.21
CA VAL A 82 -6.85 22.28 -0.96
C VAL A 82 -6.30 22.85 -2.25
N VAL A 83 -5.80 21.99 -3.15
CA VAL A 83 -5.29 22.43 -4.46
C VAL A 83 -6.38 23.12 -5.28
N LEU A 84 -7.60 22.58 -5.29
CA LEU A 84 -8.73 23.18 -6.01
C LEU A 84 -9.08 24.57 -5.46
N VAL A 85 -9.11 24.73 -4.12
CA VAL A 85 -9.39 26.02 -3.48
C VAL A 85 -8.33 27.07 -3.83
N LEU A 86 -7.05 26.68 -3.83
CA LEU A 86 -5.95 27.58 -4.21
C LEU A 86 -6.08 28.05 -5.67
N ILE A 87 -6.45 27.15 -6.59
CA ILE A 87 -6.70 27.51 -7.99
C ILE A 87 -7.84 28.52 -8.11
N VAL A 88 -8.94 28.32 -7.38
CA VAL A 88 -10.07 29.26 -7.39
C VAL A 88 -9.65 30.63 -6.86
N ILE A 89 -8.90 30.67 -5.76
CA ILE A 89 -8.38 31.92 -5.20
C ILE A 89 -7.50 32.66 -6.22
N LEU A 90 -6.58 31.95 -6.88
CA LEU A 90 -5.71 32.53 -7.91
C LEU A 90 -6.52 33.13 -9.07
N ILE A 91 -7.58 32.43 -9.53
CA ILE A 91 -8.47 32.94 -10.58
C ILE A 91 -9.18 34.21 -10.11
N LEU A 92 -9.71 34.23 -8.88
CA LEU A 92 -10.38 35.40 -8.33
C LEU A 92 -9.43 36.60 -8.16
N CYS A 93 -8.21 36.36 -7.65
CA CYS A 93 -7.18 37.39 -7.54
C CYS A 93 -6.78 37.94 -8.91
N TYR A 94 -6.60 37.07 -9.91
CA TYR A 94 -6.31 37.49 -11.27
C TYR A 94 -7.44 38.34 -11.86
N LYS A 95 -8.70 37.90 -11.72
CA LYS A 95 -9.86 38.66 -12.18
C LYS A 95 -9.98 40.02 -11.49
N TYR A 96 -9.75 40.05 -10.18
CA TYR A 96 -9.80 41.28 -9.38
C TYR A 96 -8.70 42.26 -9.77
N TYR A 97 -7.46 41.78 -9.91
CA TYR A 97 -6.33 42.57 -10.40
C TYR A 97 -6.60 43.13 -11.79
N PHE A 98 -7.08 42.28 -12.71
CA PHE A 98 -7.42 42.69 -14.07
C PHE A 98 -8.50 43.79 -14.07
N TYR A 99 -9.54 43.64 -13.26
CA TYR A 99 -10.60 44.64 -13.13
C TYR A 99 -10.06 46.00 -12.65
N LEU A 100 -9.23 46.00 -11.62
CA LEU A 100 -8.66 47.23 -11.07
C LEU A 100 -7.72 47.97 -12.03
N TYR A 101 -6.95 47.24 -12.84
CA TYR A 101 -5.91 47.84 -13.69
C TYR A 101 -6.40 48.23 -15.09
N TYR A 102 -7.39 47.50 -15.64
CA TYR A 102 -7.81 47.68 -17.03
C TYR A 102 -9.24 48.21 -17.20
N ILE A 103 -10.10 48.14 -16.19
CA ILE A 103 -11.51 48.58 -16.30
C ILE A 103 -11.78 49.87 -15.52
N MET A 104 -11.11 50.09 -14.38
CA MET A 104 -11.12 51.36 -13.64
C MET A 104 -10.04 52.29 -14.17
#